data_AF-A0A9D2I625-F1
#
_entry.id   AF-A0A9D2I625-F1
#
_cell.length_a   1.000
_cell.length_b   1.000
_cell.length_c   1.000
_cell.angle_alpha   90.00
_cell.angle_beta   90.00
_cell.angle_gamma   90.00
#
_symmetry.space_group_name_H-M   'P 1'
#
loop_
_entity.id
_entity.type
_entity.pdbx_description
1 polymer ?
#
loop_
_entity_poly.entity_id
_entity_poly.type
_entity_poly.pdbx_seq_one_letter_code
_entity_poly.pdbx_strand_id
1 'polypeptide(L)'
;MFCFRKAVILLHRGGEEDLDRAGEYQNTAMTANIADMILQFLLFGLAADSGNPKLLLSVGLFLAYCASIWLLEAVLIRQIQKTDPMKKGEMGSLRFGRDWLESCDEAERLGIYKASYKSFQALNTLCPVMEAVALIGKIMFDTGNFPIILVTIFWAVQSGVYCAYSAQYDRRGTGE
;
A
#
# COMPACT_ATOMS: atom_id res chain seq x y z
N MET A 1 -11.32 3.06 13.15
CA MET A 1 -12.65 3.73 13.08
C MET A 1 -12.72 5.07 13.83
N PHE A 2 -12.14 5.21 15.03
CA PHE A 2 -12.20 6.44 15.83
C PHE A 2 -11.47 7.64 15.20
N CYS A 3 -10.27 7.44 14.64
CA CYS A 3 -9.52 8.48 13.94
C CYS A 3 -10.27 8.99 12.69
N PHE A 4 -10.96 8.11 11.97
CA PHE A 4 -11.77 8.50 10.82
C PHE A 4 -12.97 9.36 11.17
N ARG A 5 -13.69 9.05 12.26
CA ARG A 5 -14.78 9.92 12.72
C ARG A 5 -14.29 11.30 13.13
N LYS A 6 -13.12 11.37 13.78
CA LYS A 6 -12.51 12.66 14.16
C LYS A 6 -12.08 13.45 12.93
N ALA A 7 -11.44 12.81 11.94
CA ALA A 7 -11.07 13.46 10.69
C ALA A 7 -12.29 14.06 9.98
N VAL A 8 -13.40 13.32 9.91
CA VAL A 8 -14.66 13.82 9.29
C VAL A 8 -15.24 15.04 10.01
N ILE A 9 -15.23 15.05 11.34
CA ILE A 9 -15.73 16.19 12.12
C ILE A 9 -14.87 17.44 11.90
N LEU A 10 -13.54 17.27 11.79
CA LEU A 10 -12.61 18.37 11.57
C LEU A 10 -12.70 18.91 10.13
N LEU A 11 -12.89 18.05 9.13
CA LEU A 11 -13.16 18.48 7.75
C LEU A 11 -14.41 19.37 7.64
N HIS A 12 -15.45 19.08 8.42
CA HIS A 12 -16.68 19.90 8.45
C HIS A 12 -16.50 21.28 9.10
N ARG A 13 -15.46 21.49 9.94
CA ARG A 13 -15.18 22.79 10.57
C ARG A 13 -14.48 23.77 9.63
N GLY A 14 -13.72 23.27 8.66
CA GLY A 14 -13.14 24.07 7.56
C GLY A 14 -12.04 25.07 7.95
N GLY A 15 -11.55 25.06 9.20
CA GLY A 15 -10.37 25.84 9.58
C GLY A 15 -9.10 25.21 9.04
N GLU A 16 -8.12 26.00 8.60
CA GLU A 16 -6.84 25.52 8.03
C GLU A 16 -6.12 24.57 8.99
N GLU A 17 -6.04 24.91 10.29
CA GLU A 17 -5.50 24.03 11.33
C GLU A 17 -6.31 22.73 11.52
N ASP A 18 -7.63 22.79 11.35
CA ASP A 18 -8.51 21.62 11.46
C ASP A 18 -8.36 20.70 10.24
N LEU A 19 -8.11 21.26 9.05
CA LEU A 19 -7.84 20.52 7.81
C LEU A 19 -6.49 19.80 7.88
N ASP A 20 -5.44 20.48 8.35
CA ASP A 20 -4.12 19.86 8.57
C ASP A 20 -4.23 18.70 9.56
N ARG A 21 -4.94 18.93 10.68
CA ARG A 21 -5.16 17.91 11.70
C ARG A 21 -6.02 16.75 11.18
N ALA A 22 -7.01 17.02 10.34
CA ALA A 22 -7.79 15.98 9.66
C ALA A 22 -6.90 15.13 8.74
N GLY A 23 -5.98 15.77 8.01
CA GLY A 23 -4.96 15.11 7.20
C GLY A 23 -4.06 14.17 8.02
N GLU A 24 -3.57 14.62 9.18
CA GLU A 24 -2.78 13.78 10.09
C GLU A 24 -3.57 12.57 10.61
N TYR A 25 -4.82 12.78 11.05
CA TYR A 25 -5.69 11.70 11.50
C TYR A 25 -5.97 10.69 10.39
N GLN A 26 -6.16 11.17 9.17
CA GLN A 26 -6.36 10.34 7.99
C GLN A 26 -5.10 9.55 7.67
N ASN A 27 -3.93 10.17 7.65
CA ASN A 27 -2.65 9.49 7.41
C ASN A 27 -2.38 8.41 8.47
N THR A 28 -2.56 8.76 9.75
CA THR A 28 -2.40 7.81 10.87
C THR A 28 -3.37 6.64 10.74
N ALA A 29 -4.63 6.90 10.35
CA ALA A 29 -5.62 5.85 10.16
C ALA A 29 -5.27 4.95 8.97
N MET A 30 -4.72 5.51 7.88
CA MET A 30 -4.25 4.73 6.72
C MET A 30 -3.04 3.86 7.08
N THR A 31 -2.05 4.40 7.81
CA THR A 31 -0.91 3.61 8.28
C THR A 31 -1.35 2.46 9.19
N ALA A 32 -2.27 2.73 10.12
CA ALA A 32 -2.83 1.70 10.99
C ALA A 32 -3.58 0.61 10.20
N ASN A 33 -4.33 1.00 9.17
CA ASN A 33 -5.02 0.06 8.28
C ASN A 33 -4.03 -0.84 7.52
N ILE A 34 -2.97 -0.26 6.94
CA ILE A 34 -1.93 -1.05 6.26
C ILE A 34 -1.26 -2.04 7.22
N ALA A 35 -0.95 -1.62 8.45
CA ALA A 35 -0.38 -2.49 9.47
C ALA A 35 -1.34 -3.62 9.86
N ASP A 36 -2.63 -3.31 10.06
CA ASP A 36 -3.69 -4.28 10.37
C ASP A 36 -3.87 -5.28 9.22
N MET A 37 -3.82 -4.82 7.97
CA MET A 37 -3.85 -5.68 6.78
C MET A 37 -2.67 -6.65 6.78
N ILE A 38 -1.43 -6.17 6.96
CA ILE A 38 -0.24 -7.03 7.00
C ILE A 38 -0.36 -8.09 8.11
N LEU A 39 -0.81 -7.68 9.30
CA LEU A 39 -1.05 -8.60 10.41
C LEU A 39 -2.10 -9.66 10.06
N GLN A 40 -3.20 -9.26 9.43
CA GLN A 40 -4.27 -10.17 9.02
C GLN A 40 -3.79 -11.20 7.99
N PHE A 41 -2.97 -10.79 7.01
CA PHE A 41 -2.37 -11.71 6.03
C PHE A 41 -1.43 -12.71 6.71
N LEU A 42 -0.61 -12.26 7.67
CA LEU A 42 0.25 -13.14 8.45
C LEU A 42 -0.57 -14.16 9.25
N LEU A 43 -1.58 -13.69 10.00
CA LEU A 43 -2.44 -14.56 10.81
C LEU A 43 -3.22 -15.55 9.96
N PHE A 44 -3.72 -15.13 8.80
CA PHE A 44 -4.39 -16.03 7.87
C PHE A 44 -3.43 -17.08 7.31
N GLY A 45 -2.20 -16.69 6.93
CA GLY A 45 -1.17 -17.63 6.49
C GLY A 45 -0.82 -18.69 7.55
N LEU A 46 -0.73 -18.29 8.82
CA LEU A 46 -0.52 -19.23 9.94
C LEU A 46 -1.75 -20.11 10.21
N ALA A 47 -2.96 -19.57 10.05
CA ALA A 47 -4.20 -20.31 10.22
C ALA A 47 -4.48 -21.29 9.07
N ALA A 48 -3.88 -21.04 7.90
CA ALA A 48 -4.00 -21.85 6.68
C ALA A 48 -3.13 -23.12 6.71
N ASP A 49 -2.95 -23.73 7.88
CA ASP A 49 -2.33 -25.03 8.02
C ASP A 49 -3.34 -26.16 7.74
N SER A 50 -2.88 -27.20 7.06
CA SER A 50 -3.65 -28.37 6.63
C SER A 50 -4.36 -29.11 7.77
N GLY A 51 -3.86 -28.99 9.00
CA GLY A 51 -4.44 -29.60 10.20
C GLY A 51 -5.54 -28.78 10.88
N ASN A 52 -5.87 -27.57 10.41
CA ASN A 52 -6.82 -26.70 11.08
C ASN A 52 -8.28 -27.04 10.70
N PRO A 53 -9.10 -27.62 11.61
CA PRO A 53 -10.49 -27.97 11.31
C PRO A 53 -11.39 -26.75 11.05
N LYS A 54 -10.91 -25.54 11.38
CA LYS A 54 -11.63 -24.28 11.18
C LYS A 54 -11.14 -23.49 9.96
N LEU A 55 -10.39 -24.11 9.05
CA LEU A 55 -9.86 -23.46 7.85
C LEU A 55 -10.94 -22.76 7.01
N LEU A 56 -12.10 -23.40 6.83
CA LEU A 56 -13.19 -22.80 6.06
C LEU A 56 -13.71 -21.51 6.72
N LEU A 57 -13.77 -21.50 8.06
CA LEU A 57 -14.16 -20.33 8.84
C LEU A 57 -13.10 -19.22 8.76
N SER A 58 -11.81 -19.55 8.84
CA SER A 58 -10.74 -18.55 8.71
C SER A 58 -10.69 -17.93 7.32
N VAL A 59 -10.93 -18.71 6.26
CA VAL A 59 -11.10 -18.18 4.89
C VAL A 59 -12.30 -17.24 4.81
N GLY A 60 -13.46 -17.64 5.37
CA GLY A 60 -14.65 -16.79 5.38
C GLY A 60 -14.43 -15.46 6.10
N LEU A 61 -13.79 -15.48 7.27
CA LEU A 61 -13.45 -14.27 8.04
C LEU A 61 -12.44 -13.39 7.31
N PHE A 62 -11.44 -13.98 6.66
CA PHE A 62 -10.44 -13.26 5.88
C PHE A 62 -11.08 -12.53 4.69
N LEU A 63 -11.94 -13.22 3.93
CA LEU A 63 -12.66 -12.60 2.80
C LEU A 63 -13.62 -11.50 3.26
N ALA A 64 -14.33 -11.72 4.37
CA ALA A 64 -15.20 -10.70 4.97
C ALA A 64 -14.41 -9.45 5.38
N TYR A 65 -13.21 -9.64 5.94
CA TYR A 65 -12.31 -8.54 6.26
C TYR A 65 -11.81 -7.80 5.02
N CYS A 66 -11.35 -8.51 3.98
CA CYS A 66 -10.96 -7.89 2.71
C CYS A 66 -12.09 -7.05 2.10
N ALA A 67 -13.33 -7.56 2.13
CA ALA A 67 -14.50 -6.80 1.69
C ALA A 67 -14.74 -5.55 2.57
N SER A 68 -14.54 -5.66 3.88
CA SER A 68 -14.68 -4.51 4.80
C SER A 68 -13.65 -3.41 4.52
N ILE A 69 -12.39 -3.77 4.25
CA ILE A 69 -11.34 -2.81 3.91
C ILE A 69 -11.66 -2.14 2.57
N TRP A 70 -12.06 -2.90 1.56
CA TRP A 70 -12.46 -2.34 0.27
C TRP A 70 -13.63 -1.34 0.39
N LEU A 71 -14.63 -1.66 1.22
CA LEU A 71 -15.74 -0.74 1.51
C LEU A 71 -15.27 0.52 2.25
N LEU A 72 -14.37 0.37 3.22
CA LEU A 72 -13.79 1.51 3.93
C LEU A 72 -13.04 2.42 2.95
N GLU A 73 -12.14 1.89 2.13
CA GLU A 73 -11.43 2.66 1.10
C GLU A 73 -12.39 3.37 0.14
N ALA A 74 -13.46 2.70 -0.29
CA ALA A 74 -14.49 3.31 -1.13
C ALA A 74 -15.20 4.48 -0.46
N VAL A 75 -15.53 4.35 0.83
CA VAL A 75 -16.12 5.45 1.59
C VAL A 75 -15.12 6.60 1.72
N LEU A 76 -13.86 6.32 2.01
CA LEU A 76 -12.82 7.33 2.18
C LEU A 76 -12.60 8.14 0.92
N ILE A 77 -12.44 7.49 -0.22
CA ILE A 77 -12.23 8.16 -1.49
C ILE A 77 -13.44 9.04 -1.84
N ARG A 78 -14.66 8.56 -1.59
CA ARG A 78 -15.88 9.38 -1.75
C ARG A 78 -15.92 10.58 -0.79
N GLN A 79 -15.40 10.45 0.43
CA GLN A 79 -15.34 11.58 1.38
C GLN A 79 -14.33 12.62 0.95
N ILE A 80 -13.15 12.21 0.48
CA ILE A 80 -12.13 13.11 -0.05
C ILE A 80 -12.71 13.88 -1.24
N GLN A 81 -13.36 13.19 -2.18
CA GLN A 81 -14.02 13.82 -3.35
C GLN A 81 -15.14 14.80 -2.99
N LYS A 82 -15.82 14.61 -1.84
CA LYS A 82 -16.83 15.55 -1.34
C LYS A 82 -16.20 16.81 -0.75
N THR A 83 -15.04 16.67 -0.13
CA THR A 83 -14.33 17.77 0.54
C THR A 83 -13.54 18.58 -0.47
N ASP A 84 -12.86 17.90 -1.38
CA ASP A 84 -12.13 18.48 -2.50
C ASP A 84 -12.65 17.90 -3.83
N PRO A 85 -13.53 18.63 -4.54
CA PRO A 85 -14.07 18.19 -5.82
C PRO A 85 -13.03 18.22 -6.96
N MET A 86 -11.83 18.78 -6.74
CA MET A 86 -10.75 18.71 -7.74
C MET A 86 -10.16 17.31 -7.86
N LYS A 87 -10.27 16.47 -6.81
CA LYS A 87 -9.80 15.08 -6.82
C LYS A 87 -10.65 14.21 -7.75
N LYS A 88 -9.99 13.55 -8.70
CA LYS A 88 -10.62 12.70 -9.72
C LYS A 88 -10.21 11.25 -9.57
N GLY A 89 -11.06 10.34 -10.02
CA GLY A 89 -10.79 8.90 -10.01
C GLY A 89 -12.03 8.11 -9.60
N GLU A 90 -12.48 7.22 -10.48
CA GLU A 90 -13.57 6.31 -10.16
C GLU A 90 -13.05 5.10 -9.38
N MET A 91 -13.66 4.82 -8.23
CA MET A 91 -13.38 3.62 -7.44
C MET A 91 -13.57 2.36 -8.31
N GLY A 92 -12.52 1.55 -8.45
CA GLY A 92 -12.54 0.33 -9.26
C GLY A 92 -12.12 0.52 -10.73
N SER A 93 -11.80 1.74 -11.16
CA SER A 93 -11.16 1.96 -12.45
C SER A 93 -9.71 1.46 -12.42
N LEU A 94 -9.29 0.72 -13.46
CA LEU A 94 -7.89 0.36 -13.67
C LEU A 94 -6.96 1.57 -13.80
N ARG A 95 -7.53 2.75 -14.08
CA ARG A 95 -6.81 4.02 -14.24
C ARG A 95 -6.89 4.90 -12.99
N PHE A 96 -7.55 4.43 -11.92
CA PHE A 96 -7.75 5.21 -10.70
C PHE A 96 -6.46 5.86 -10.20
N GLY A 97 -5.37 5.09 -10.06
CA GLY A 97 -4.10 5.64 -9.56
C GLY A 97 -3.51 6.74 -10.43
N ARG A 98 -3.68 6.65 -11.76
CA ARG A 98 -3.23 7.69 -12.68
C ARG A 98 -4.14 8.92 -12.62
N ASP A 99 -5.44 8.71 -12.72
CA ASP A 99 -6.43 9.80 -12.73
C ASP A 99 -6.42 10.55 -11.37
N TRP A 100 -6.16 9.83 -10.27
CA TRP A 100 -5.94 10.38 -8.94
C TRP A 100 -4.68 11.24 -8.89
N LEU A 101 -3.54 10.71 -9.34
CA LEU A 101 -2.28 11.46 -9.37
C LEU A 101 -2.37 12.70 -10.27
N GLU A 102 -3.05 12.60 -11.41
CA GLU A 102 -3.31 13.72 -12.31
C GLU A 102 -4.21 14.80 -11.69
N SER A 103 -5.05 14.45 -10.73
CA SER A 103 -5.88 15.42 -10.01
C SER A 103 -5.18 16.14 -8.86
N CYS A 104 -4.03 15.63 -8.40
CA CYS A 104 -3.24 16.26 -7.35
C CYS A 104 -2.51 17.51 -7.86
N ASP A 105 -2.31 18.48 -6.96
CA ASP A 105 -1.48 19.65 -7.22
C ASP A 105 0.03 19.29 -7.26
N GLU A 106 0.88 20.27 -7.57
CA GLU A 106 2.33 20.04 -7.68
C GLU A 106 2.97 19.62 -6.35
N ALA A 107 2.55 20.21 -5.23
CA ALA A 107 3.11 19.93 -3.91
C ALA A 107 2.77 18.51 -3.46
N GLU A 108 1.52 18.08 -3.66
CA GLU A 108 1.04 16.74 -3.34
C GLU A 108 1.71 15.67 -4.21
N ARG A 109 1.82 15.90 -5.53
CA ARG A 109 2.55 15.00 -6.44
C ARG A 109 4.00 14.85 -6.02
N LEU A 110 4.67 15.96 -5.69
CA LEU A 110 6.04 15.93 -5.19
C LEU A 110 6.15 15.14 -3.88
N GLY A 111 5.17 15.27 -2.99
CA GLY A 111 5.07 14.47 -1.77
C GLY A 111 4.98 12.97 -2.06
N ILE A 112 4.07 12.56 -2.95
CA ILE A 112 3.90 11.16 -3.38
C ILE A 112 5.19 10.61 -3.99
N TYR A 113 5.86 11.38 -4.85
CA TYR A 113 7.11 10.96 -5.48
C TYR A 113 8.25 10.80 -4.49
N LYS A 114 8.41 11.75 -3.55
CA LYS A 114 9.43 11.65 -2.48
C LYS A 114 9.17 10.45 -1.57
N ALA A 115 7.93 10.22 -1.16
CA ALA A 115 7.56 9.08 -0.32
C ALA A 115 7.79 7.75 -1.04
N SER A 116 7.38 7.65 -2.32
CA SER A 116 7.58 6.47 -3.16
C SER A 116 9.06 6.17 -3.40
N TYR A 117 9.87 7.20 -3.64
CA TYR A 117 11.31 7.06 -3.80
C TYR A 117 12.00 6.56 -2.52
N LYS A 118 11.60 7.08 -1.35
CA LYS A 118 12.11 6.61 -0.06
C LYS A 118 11.70 5.15 0.22
N SER A 119 10.47 4.78 -0.11
CA SER A 119 10.00 3.38 -0.03
C SER A 119 10.83 2.46 -0.94
N PHE A 120 11.07 2.87 -2.18
CA PHE A 120 11.90 2.12 -3.12
C PHE A 120 13.34 1.92 -2.63
N GLN A 121 13.97 2.96 -2.07
CA GLN A 121 15.30 2.86 -1.46
C GLN A 121 15.33 1.87 -0.29
N ALA A 122 14.32 1.93 0.59
CA ALA A 122 14.20 1.01 1.72
C ALA A 122 14.05 -0.44 1.23
N LEU A 123 13.19 -0.69 0.25
CA LEU A 123 13.00 -2.01 -0.35
C LEU A 123 14.28 -2.54 -1.01
N ASN A 124 15.00 -1.72 -1.78
CA ASN A 124 16.27 -2.12 -2.38
C ASN A 124 17.34 -2.50 -1.35
N THR A 125 17.28 -1.90 -0.16
CA THR A 125 18.18 -2.26 0.94
C THR A 125 17.72 -3.53 1.65
N LEU A 126 16.41 -3.71 1.82
CA LEU A 126 15.83 -4.85 2.54
C LEU A 126 15.81 -6.14 1.72
N CYS A 127 15.61 -6.09 0.41
CA CYS A 127 15.60 -7.27 -0.46
C CYS A 127 16.84 -8.18 -0.30
N PRO A 128 18.09 -7.69 -0.41
CA PRO A 128 19.26 -8.54 -0.22
C PRO A 128 19.38 -9.07 1.23
N VAL A 129 18.91 -8.31 2.23
CA VAL A 129 18.87 -8.77 3.63
C VAL A 129 17.89 -9.93 3.79
N MET A 130 16.68 -9.82 3.22
CA MET A 130 15.69 -10.89 3.23
C MET A 130 16.17 -12.14 2.50
N GLU A 131 16.84 -11.97 1.36
CA GLU A 131 17.46 -13.06 0.61
C GLU A 131 18.51 -13.81 1.45
N ALA A 132 19.39 -13.06 2.13
CA ALA A 132 20.38 -13.64 3.03
C ALA A 132 19.73 -14.42 4.20
N VAL A 133 18.67 -13.87 4.79
CA VAL A 133 17.89 -14.56 5.84
C VAL A 133 17.25 -15.84 5.31
N ALA A 134 16.67 -15.83 4.10
CA ALA A 134 16.09 -17.02 3.47
C ALA A 134 17.14 -18.11 3.22
N LEU A 135 18.34 -17.72 2.77
CA LEU A 135 19.47 -18.65 2.58
C LEU A 135 19.95 -19.27 3.90
N ILE A 136 20.11 -18.46 4.94
CA ILE A 136 20.44 -18.96 6.29
C ILE A 136 19.34 -19.90 6.78
N GLY A 137 18.08 -19.52 6.58
CA GLY A 137 16.92 -20.33 6.95
C GLY A 137 16.94 -21.71 6.29
N LYS A 138 17.25 -21.76 5.00
CA LYS A 138 17.44 -23.02 4.27
C LYS A 138 18.56 -23.88 4.87
N ILE A 139 19.72 -23.29 5.16
CA ILE A 139 20.88 -24.04 5.68
C ILE A 139 20.62 -24.58 7.09
N MET A 140 19.95 -23.80 7.94
CA MET A 140 19.76 -24.12 9.35
C MET A 140 18.50 -24.93 9.65
N PHE A 141 17.42 -24.73 8.88
CA PHE A 141 16.07 -25.26 9.17
C PHE A 141 15.45 -26.04 8.01
N ASP A 142 16.19 -26.28 6.92
CA ASP A 142 15.73 -27.00 5.72
C ASP A 142 14.38 -26.49 5.16
N THR A 143 14.17 -25.17 5.20
CA THR A 143 12.92 -24.51 4.75
C THR A 143 12.67 -24.67 3.24
N GLY A 144 13.62 -25.21 2.49
CA GLY A 144 13.56 -25.40 1.04
C GLY A 144 13.91 -24.14 0.22
N ASN A 145 13.79 -24.25 -1.11
CA ASN A 145 14.18 -23.19 -2.04
C ASN A 145 13.06 -22.15 -2.30
N PHE A 146 11.84 -22.42 -1.86
CA PHE A 146 10.68 -21.60 -2.21
C PHE A 146 10.79 -20.14 -1.73
N PRO A 147 11.19 -19.84 -0.47
CA PRO A 147 11.34 -18.45 -0.01
C PRO A 147 12.39 -17.65 -0.80
N ILE A 148 13.49 -18.30 -1.18
CA ILE A 148 14.60 -17.72 -1.97
C ILE A 148 14.09 -17.29 -3.35
N ILE A 149 13.38 -18.19 -4.04
CA ILE A 149 12.82 -17.91 -5.37
C ILE A 149 11.82 -16.75 -5.31
N LEU A 150 10.96 -16.70 -4.29
CA LEU A 150 9.98 -15.63 -4.13
C LEU A 150 10.63 -14.25 -3.94
N VAL A 151 11.61 -14.15 -3.03
CA VAL A 151 12.31 -12.87 -2.77
C VAL A 151 13.08 -12.42 -4.02
N THR A 152 13.75 -13.35 -4.71
CA THR A 152 14.47 -13.06 -5.96
C THR A 152 13.54 -12.54 -7.07
N ILE A 153 12.39 -13.19 -7.31
CA ILE A 153 11.43 -12.72 -8.32
C ILE A 153 10.89 -11.34 -7.96
N PHE A 154 10.51 -11.13 -6.69
CA PHE A 154 10.03 -9.83 -6.23
C PHE A 154 11.05 -8.72 -6.47
N TRP A 155 12.30 -8.95 -6.09
CA TRP A 155 13.37 -7.97 -6.26
C TRP A 155 13.69 -7.70 -7.74
N ALA A 156 13.67 -8.76 -8.58
CA ALA A 156 13.89 -8.63 -10.02
C ALA A 156 12.77 -7.80 -10.69
N VAL A 157 11.51 -8.03 -10.35
CA VAL A 157 10.37 -7.27 -10.90
C VAL A 157 10.48 -5.80 -10.51
N GLN A 158 10.69 -5.49 -9.23
CA GLN A 158 10.81 -4.10 -8.78
C GLN A 158 11.97 -3.37 -9.47
N SER A 159 13.14 -4.00 -9.55
CA SER A 159 14.32 -3.40 -10.17
C SER A 159 14.14 -3.26 -11.68
N GLY A 160 13.55 -4.27 -12.33
CA GLY A 160 13.28 -4.28 -13.77
C GLY A 160 12.30 -3.19 -14.18
N VAL A 161 11.20 -3.01 -13.44
CA VAL A 161 10.25 -1.92 -13.67
C VAL A 161 10.94 -0.57 -13.53
N TYR A 162 11.72 -0.36 -12.46
CA TYR A 162 12.47 0.88 -12.28
C TYR A 162 13.39 1.19 -13.47
N CYS A 163 14.22 0.22 -13.88
CA CYS A 163 15.15 0.40 -15.00
C CYS A 163 14.42 0.63 -16.34
N ALA A 164 13.29 -0.03 -16.57
CA ALA A 164 12.51 0.14 -17.79
C ALA A 164 11.92 1.56 -17.89
N TYR A 165 11.34 2.06 -16.80
CA TYR A 165 10.79 3.42 -16.76
C TYR A 165 11.90 4.48 -16.79
N SER A 166 13.01 4.28 -16.07
CA SER A 166 14.15 5.24 -16.11
C SER A 166 14.71 5.38 -17.52
N ALA A 167 14.93 4.26 -18.22
CA ALA A 167 15.40 4.27 -19.60
C ALA A 167 14.37 4.92 -20.56
N GLN A 168 13.08 4.76 -20.30
CA GLN A 168 12.03 5.41 -21.09
C GLN A 168 12.04 6.93 -20.90
N TYR A 169 12.25 7.43 -19.68
CA TYR A 169 12.32 8.86 -19.40
C TYR A 169 13.59 9.49 -19.99
N ASP A 170 14.74 8.82 -19.89
CA ASP A 170 15.99 9.30 -20.48
C ASP A 170 15.87 9.47 -22.01
N ARG A 171 15.23 8.50 -22.70
CA ARG A 171 14.98 8.57 -24.15
C ARG A 171 14.02 9.69 -24.56
N ARG A 172 13.07 10.04 -23.69
CA ARG A 172 12.12 11.14 -23.95
C ARG A 172 12.76 12.51 -23.72
N GLY A 173 13.62 12.63 -22.72
CA GLY A 173 14.38 13.86 -22.45
C GLY A 173 15.52 14.14 -23.44
N THR A 174 15.90 13.17 -24.28
CA THR A 174 16.86 13.38 -25.40
C THR A 174 16.17 13.76 -26.72
N GLY A 175 14.83 13.82 -26.74
CA GLY A 175 14.03 14.16 -27.93
C GLY A 175 13.37 15.55 -27.88
N GLU A 176 13.68 16.35 -26.85
CA GLU A 176 13.33 17.78 -26.72
C GLU A 176 14.60 18.64 -26.86
#